data_AF-A0A645BCY5-F1
#
_entry.id   AF-A0A645BCY5-F1
#
_cell.length_a   1.000
_cell.length_b   1.000
_cell.length_c   1.000
_cell.angle_alpha   90.00
_cell.angle_beta   90.00
_cell.angle_gamma   90.00
#
_symmetry.space_group_name_H-M   'P 1'
#
loop_
_entity.id
_entity.type
_entity.pdbx_description
1 polymer ?
#
loop_
_entity_poly.entity_id
_entity_poly.type
_entity_poly.pdbx_seq_one_letter_code
_entity_poly.pdbx_strand_id
1 'polypeptide(L)'
;MGLAFKPDIDDLRESPAKYITSRIISEARAQVFVVEPNIKIHKTFNLINYKVAYQKADIVVWLVRHREFISYQQTHGKEEYDFCGVHK
;
A
#
# COMPACT_ATOMS: atom_id res chain seq x y z
N MET A 1 0.32 1.17 0.68
CA MET A 1 0.39 0.98 -0.78
C MET A 1 1.56 0.07 -1.09
N GLY A 2 1.27 -1.17 -1.51
CA GLY A 2 2.25 -2.21 -1.76
C GLY A 2 2.47 -3.10 -0.53
N LEU A 3 2.52 -4.41 -0.77
CA LEU A 3 2.83 -5.45 0.21
C LEU A 3 3.95 -6.38 -0.24
N ALA A 4 4.24 -6.47 -1.53
CA ALA A 4 5.29 -7.36 -2.04
C ALA A 4 6.69 -7.00 -1.51
N PHE A 5 7.62 -7.96 -1.53
CA PHE A 5 9.01 -7.68 -1.16
C PHE A 5 9.76 -6.84 -2.21
N LYS A 6 9.32 -6.89 -3.49
CA LYS A 6 9.88 -6.10 -4.60
C LYS A 6 8.76 -5.51 -5.46
N PRO A 7 9.08 -4.47 -6.25
CA PRO A 7 8.20 -3.99 -7.31
C PRO A 7 7.72 -5.10 -8.25
N ASP A 8 6.47 -4.97 -8.67
CA ASP A 8 5.81 -5.70 -9.75
C ASP A 8 5.82 -7.25 -9.67
N ILE A 9 5.96 -7.79 -8.45
CA ILE A 9 5.85 -9.23 -8.17
C ILE A 9 4.76 -9.51 -7.13
N ASP A 10 4.35 -10.77 -7.02
CA ASP A 10 3.31 -11.25 -6.11
C ASP A 10 3.87 -11.91 -4.83
N ASP A 11 5.19 -11.90 -4.64
CA ASP A 11 5.82 -12.53 -3.48
C ASP A 11 5.74 -11.65 -2.22
N LEU A 12 4.92 -12.10 -1.25
CA LEU A 12 4.77 -11.49 0.07
C LEU A 12 5.62 -12.14 1.15
N ARG A 13 6.34 -13.22 0.84
CA ARG A 13 7.16 -13.93 1.83
C ARG A 13 8.26 -13.00 2.31
N GLU A 14 8.43 -12.95 3.63
CA GLU A 14 9.43 -12.12 4.31
C GLU A 14 9.36 -10.63 3.93
N SER A 15 8.19 -10.17 3.44
CA SER A 15 8.03 -8.77 3.07
C SER A 15 8.01 -7.87 4.31
N PRO A 16 8.87 -6.84 4.38
CA PRO A 16 8.81 -5.85 5.45
C PRO A 16 7.52 -5.04 5.39
N ALA A 17 6.97 -4.81 4.19
CA ALA A 17 5.71 -4.09 4.00
C ALA A 17 4.52 -4.83 4.61
N LYS A 18 4.55 -6.18 4.56
CA LYS A 18 3.56 -7.03 5.24
C LYS A 18 3.61 -6.87 6.76
N TYR A 19 4.82 -6.88 7.33
CA TYR A 19 5.00 -6.71 8.78
C TYR A 19 4.52 -5.34 9.26
N ILE A 20 4.92 -4.26 8.57
CA ILE A 20 4.48 -2.89 8.87
C ILE A 20 2.95 -2.80 8.81
N THR A 21 2.34 -3.34 7.75
CA THR A 21 0.88 -3.34 7.59
C THR A 21 0.17 -4.06 8.73
N SER A 22 0.67 -5.24 9.14
CA SER A 22 0.12 -5.98 10.28
C SER A 22 0.17 -5.19 11.59
N ARG A 23 1.28 -4.49 11.86
CA ARG A 23 1.43 -3.64 13.06
C ARG A 23 0.47 -2.46 13.04
N ILE A 24 0.32 -1.79 11.91
CA ILE A 24 -0.62 -0.67 11.75
C ILE A 24 -2.05 -1.16 11.99
N ILE A 25 -2.47 -2.30 11.43
CA ILE A 25 -3.81 -2.84 11.64
C ILE A 25 -4.06 -3.16 13.12
N SER A 26 -3.06 -3.66 13.85
CA SER A 26 -3.22 -3.99 15.27
C SER A 26 -3.23 -2.77 16.21
N GLU A 27 -2.55 -1.68 15.84
CA GLU A 27 -2.34 -0.53 16.72
C GLU A 27 -3.21 0.68 16.35
N ALA A 28 -3.57 0.83 15.09
CA ALA A 28 -4.34 1.98 14.62
C ALA A 28 -5.83 1.86 14.99
N ARG A 29 -6.39 2.96 15.51
CA ARG A 29 -7.84 3.13 15.69
C ARG A 29 -8.47 3.79 14.47
N ALA A 30 -8.15 3.27 13.28
CA ALA A 30 -8.60 3.83 12.01
C ALA A 30 -8.92 2.72 11.00
N GLN A 31 -9.66 3.07 9.95
CA GLN A 31 -9.88 2.16 8.83
C GLN A 31 -8.60 2.03 8.01
N VAL A 32 -8.02 0.83 7.97
CA VAL A 32 -6.79 0.55 7.20
C VAL A 32 -7.16 -0.11 5.88
N PHE A 33 -6.79 0.53 4.77
CA PHE A 33 -6.90 -0.03 3.43
C PHE A 33 -5.60 -0.72 3.01
N VAL A 34 -5.67 -2.03 2.80
CA VAL A 34 -4.51 -2.82 2.37
C VAL A 34 -4.54 -2.99 0.86
N VAL A 35 -3.43 -2.67 0.20
CA VAL A 35 -3.35 -2.60 -1.26
C VAL A 35 -2.12 -3.34 -1.76
N GLU A 36 -2.33 -4.29 -2.67
CA GLU A 36 -1.29 -4.93 -3.46
C GLU A 36 -1.82 -5.17 -4.89
N PRO A 37 -1.32 -4.45 -5.92
CA PRO A 37 -1.85 -4.57 -7.28
C PRO A 37 -1.55 -5.91 -7.95
N ASN A 38 -0.47 -6.61 -7.56
CA ASN A 38 -0.05 -7.86 -8.20
C ASN A 38 -0.72 -9.10 -7.60
N ILE A 39 -1.54 -8.94 -6.55
CA ILE A 39 -2.21 -10.03 -5.85
C ILE A 39 -3.72 -9.76 -5.80
N LYS A 40 -4.50 -10.74 -6.24
CA LYS A 40 -5.97 -10.61 -6.22
C LYS A 40 -6.58 -10.98 -4.87
N ILE A 41 -6.07 -12.02 -4.23
CA ILE A 41 -6.63 -12.59 -3.01
C ILE A 41 -5.50 -12.99 -2.07
N HIS A 42 -5.60 -12.64 -0.80
CA HIS A 42 -4.69 -13.09 0.24
C HIS A 42 -5.49 -13.59 1.45
N LYS A 43 -5.06 -14.69 2.08
CA LYS A 43 -5.82 -15.33 3.18
C LYS A 43 -5.98 -14.45 4.42
N THR A 44 -5.02 -13.55 4.67
CA THR A 44 -4.96 -12.74 5.90
C THR A 44 -5.45 -11.31 5.70
N PHE A 45 -5.34 -10.76 4.48
CA PHE A 45 -5.64 -9.36 4.22
C PHE A 45 -6.78 -9.25 3.23
N ASN A 46 -7.76 -8.43 3.57
CA ASN A 46 -8.77 -8.02 2.61
C ASN A 46 -8.19 -6.93 1.72
N LEU A 47 -7.73 -7.32 0.53
CA LEU A 47 -7.12 -6.40 -0.43
C LEU A 47 -8.20 -5.55 -1.10
N ILE A 48 -7.93 -4.26 -1.25
CA ILE A 48 -8.79 -3.33 -1.99
C ILE A 48 -8.04 -2.79 -3.21
N ASN A 49 -8.79 -2.49 -4.26
CA ASN A 49 -8.25 -1.87 -5.46
C ASN A 49 -7.53 -0.55 -5.10
N TYR A 50 -6.31 -0.40 -5.61
CA TYR A 50 -5.45 0.75 -5.31
C TYR A 50 -6.10 2.10 -5.63
N LYS A 51 -6.92 2.18 -6.70
CA LYS A 51 -7.61 3.42 -7.09
C LYS A 51 -8.65 3.82 -6.06
N VAL A 52 -9.44 2.84 -5.62
CA VAL A 52 -10.49 3.06 -4.62
C VAL A 52 -9.87 3.40 -3.27
N ALA A 53 -8.79 2.70 -2.88
CA ALA A 53 -8.06 2.99 -1.65
C ALA A 53 -7.50 4.41 -1.64
N TYR A 54 -6.82 4.82 -2.71
CA TYR A 54 -6.24 6.16 -2.81
C TYR A 54 -7.30 7.26 -2.73
N GLN A 55 -8.44 7.08 -3.40
CA GLN A 55 -9.54 8.05 -3.35
C GLN A 55 -10.08 8.23 -1.92
N LYS A 56 -10.28 7.12 -1.19
CA LYS A 56 -10.89 7.12 0.14
C LYS A 56 -9.93 7.45 1.28
N ALA A 57 -8.64 7.23 1.11
CA ALA A 57 -7.66 7.38 2.18
C ALA A 57 -7.30 8.85 2.42
N ASP A 58 -7.29 9.28 3.68
CA ASP A 58 -6.75 10.59 4.09
C ASP A 58 -5.22 10.55 4.21
N ILE A 59 -4.68 9.40 4.63
CA ILE A 59 -3.25 9.14 4.78
C ILE A 59 -2.85 7.97 3.88
N VAL A 60 -1.82 8.17 3.06
CA VAL A 60 -1.28 7.17 2.13
C VAL A 60 0.18 6.89 2.48
N VAL A 61 0.50 5.61 2.68
CA VAL A 61 1.87 5.16 2.94
C VAL A 61 2.35 4.31 1.77
N TRP A 62 3.43 4.74 1.10
CA TRP A 62 4.06 4.01 0.00
C TRP A 62 5.18 3.12 0.53
N LEU A 63 5.01 1.80 0.41
CA LEU A 63 5.95 0.80 0.93
C LEU A 63 6.71 0.09 -0.19
N VAL A 64 6.11 -0.02 -1.38
CA VAL A 64 6.71 -0.69 -2.53
C VAL A 64 6.41 0.12 -3.79
N ARG A 65 7.43 0.35 -4.62
CA ARG A 65 7.33 1.18 -5.83
C ARG A 65 6.82 0.36 -7.01
N HIS A 66 5.55 -0.01 -6.99
CA HIS A 66 4.91 -0.68 -8.13
C HIS A 66 4.66 0.29 -9.28
N ARG A 67 4.70 -0.21 -10.52
CA ARG A 67 4.42 0.59 -11.72
C ARG A 67 3.03 1.25 -11.70
N GLU A 68 2.04 0.60 -11.09
CA GLU A 68 0.68 1.12 -10.94
C GLU A 68 0.60 2.36 -10.04
N PHE A 69 1.63 2.60 -9.22
CA PHE A 69 1.67 3.70 -8.27
C PHE A 69 2.35 4.95 -8.81
N ILE A 70 3.31 4.77 -9.73
CA ILE A 70 4.11 5.86 -10.32
C ILE A 70 3.23 6.87 -11.09
N SER A 71 2.05 6.45 -11.56
CA SER A 71 1.12 7.32 -12.27
C SER A 71 0.33 8.28 -11.38
N TYR A 72 0.40 8.16 -10.05
CA TYR A 72 -0.37 9.03 -9.17
C TYR A 72 0.28 10.40 -9.02
N GLN A 73 -0.44 11.43 -9.43
CA GLN A 73 -0.13 12.79 -9.04
C GLN A 73 -0.63 13.04 -7.62
N GLN A 74 0.23 13.61 -6.79
CA GLN A 74 -0.11 14.01 -5.43
C GLN A 74 -1.37 14.87 -5.45
N THR A 75 -2.34 14.48 -4.64
CA THR A 75 -3.64 15.16 -4.60
C THR A 75 -3.67 16.08 -3.38
N HIS A 76 -4.09 17.34 -3.56
CA HIS A 76 -4.20 18.28 -2.45
C HIS A 76 -5.14 17.73 -1.35
N GLY A 77 -4.70 17.82 -0.10
CA GLY A 77 -5.48 17.44 1.08
C GLY A 77 -5.28 16.00 1.58
N LYS A 78 -4.37 15.22 0.97
CA LYS A 78 -3.95 13.91 1.49
C LYS A 78 -2.55 14.00 2.07
N GLU A 79 -2.30 13.31 3.17
CA GLU A 79 -0.95 13.11 3.70
C GLU A 79 -0.31 11.90 3.05
N GLU A 80 0.87 12.07 2.45
CA GLU A 80 1.60 10.99 1.78
C GLU A 80 2.98 10.78 2.39
N TYR A 81 3.26 9.54 2.79
CA TYR A 81 4.57 9.12 3.28
C TYR A 81 5.20 8.15 2.27
N ASP A 82 6.24 8.61 1.58
CA ASP A 82 6.94 7.85 0.56
C ASP A 82 8.25 7.26 1.10
N PHE A 83 8.28 5.94 1.33
CA PHE A 83 9.46 5.21 1.80
C PHE A 83 10.20 4.47 0.68
N CYS A 84 9.67 4.48 -0.55
CA CYS A 84 10.21 3.70 -1.67
C CYS A 84 10.50 4.51 -2.94
N GLY A 85 10.28 5.83 -2.91
CA GLY A 85 10.59 6.75 -4.00
C GLY A 85 9.61 6.66 -5.17
N VAL A 86 8.32 6.50 -4.89
CA VAL A 86 7.25 6.56 -5.92
C VAL A 86 7.31 7.90 -6.67
N HIS A 87 7.54 9.00 -5.95
CA HIS A 87 7.51 10.36 -6.50
C HIS A 87 8.89 10.92 -6.88
N LYS A 88 9.92 10.06 -6.97
CA LYS A 88 11.29 10.45 -7.39
C LYS A 88 11.53 10.24 -8.88
#